data_AF-D1AEF8-F1
#
_entry.id   AF-D1AEF8-F1
#
_cell.length_a   1.000
_cell.length_b   1.000
_cell.length_c   1.000
_cell.angle_alpha   90.00
_cell.angle_beta   90.00
_cell.angle_gamma   90.00
#
_symmetry.space_group_name_H-M   'P 1'
#
loop_
_entity.id
_entity.type
_entity.pdbx_description
1 polymer ?
#
loop_
_entity_poly.entity_id
_entity_poly.type
_entity_poly.pdbx_seq_one_letter_code
_entity_poly.pdbx_strand_id
1 'polypeptide(L)'
;MNTVTWNSDRRLTAVSRTSLSVAAKQAVIDGEINSSVSVLDYGSGRGGDVRGLREMRFQVQGWDPFYAPDEPPRPADVVLLTYVLNVIEDREERSQTLKRAWELANRLLVVTTRLTWERSKIRGEEYEDGILTRRRTFQYLFSPAELRSYVEETTGVRCVSAAPGIVYAYRNEEDRLRYLARKIVPHAEWLASDDTGSAIAAVVDYTERRGRLPRLEEMPEEMAKLLSHLRPNELQRIVKKSADPEKVSEGVKRSTLSTLLFLAVELFNGRGPYSSLPLSIQLDIRAFFSSYKEACRRADRLLLKLRDDSYVRGAMQASRVGKLTPTALYVHRRAVPQMPAVLRLYEHCASIAAGRPASWTIVKLRHQGRAVSWLDYPEFDTDPHPKLSSSYMVDLTTLKTSFKSYEGSKNRPLLHRKHEFLAPDDPDAPKYRRLTWAEMRAGLYQNPHLIGTEEGWEAELRRCGRELHGHRLVRRKDTAQPS
;
A
#
# COMPACT_ATOMS: atom_id res chain seq x y z
N MET A 1 40.12 10.89 -17.28
CA MET A 1 39.32 10.47 -16.11
C MET A 1 39.22 11.67 -15.17
N ASN A 2 38.12 12.43 -15.23
CA ASN A 2 37.87 13.46 -14.21
C ASN A 2 37.54 12.73 -12.92
N THR A 3 38.48 12.70 -11.98
CA THR A 3 38.22 12.20 -10.63
C THR A 3 37.20 13.11 -9.97
N VAL A 4 35.95 12.66 -9.90
CA VAL A 4 34.91 13.33 -9.13
C VAL A 4 35.36 13.30 -7.66
N THR A 5 35.79 14.44 -7.12
CA THR A 5 36.15 14.58 -5.71
C THR A 5 34.89 14.86 -4.90
N TRP A 6 34.43 13.87 -4.14
CA TRP A 6 33.34 14.00 -3.18
C TRP A 6 33.89 14.29 -1.78
N ASN A 7 33.12 14.99 -0.94
CA ASN A 7 33.49 15.23 0.46
C ASN A 7 33.29 13.98 1.33
N SER A 8 32.55 12.99 0.81
CA SER A 8 32.32 11.68 1.44
C SER A 8 32.61 10.51 0.48
N ASP A 9 32.92 9.34 1.02
CA ASP A 9 33.17 8.10 0.25
C ASP A 9 31.86 7.47 -0.25
N ARG A 10 31.06 8.22 -1.05
CA ARG A 10 29.72 7.80 -1.52
C ARG A 10 29.71 6.40 -2.14
N ARG A 11 30.75 6.04 -2.89
CA ARG A 11 30.95 4.70 -3.50
C ARG A 11 30.87 3.54 -2.50
N LEU A 12 31.21 3.76 -1.23
CA LEU A 12 31.19 2.72 -0.19
C LEU A 12 29.79 2.47 0.37
N THR A 13 28.80 3.26 -0.01
CA THR A 13 27.38 3.05 0.36
C THR A 13 26.69 2.01 -0.52
N ALA A 14 27.24 1.73 -1.71
CA ALA A 14 26.66 0.78 -2.66
C ALA A 14 26.76 -0.66 -2.14
N VAL A 15 25.59 -1.26 -1.85
CA VAL A 15 25.49 -2.63 -1.34
C VAL A 15 25.32 -3.61 -2.50
N SER A 16 26.04 -4.75 -2.45
CA SER A 16 25.76 -5.87 -3.36
C SER A 16 24.51 -6.61 -2.88
N ARG A 17 23.50 -6.70 -3.74
CA ARG A 17 22.24 -7.39 -3.46
C ARG A 17 21.86 -8.31 -4.63
N THR A 18 21.22 -9.42 -4.29
CA THR A 18 20.70 -10.43 -5.24
C THR A 18 19.25 -10.16 -5.63
N SER A 19 18.49 -9.44 -4.81
CA SER A 19 17.11 -9.04 -5.10
C SER A 19 16.99 -7.58 -5.52
N LEU A 20 15.90 -7.25 -6.19
CA LEU A 20 15.49 -5.86 -6.47
C LEU A 20 15.40 -5.01 -5.19
N SER A 21 15.67 -3.72 -5.31
CA SER A 21 15.30 -2.73 -4.29
C SER A 21 13.81 -2.78 -3.98
N VAL A 22 13.46 -2.28 -2.79
CA VAL A 22 12.05 -2.12 -2.40
C VAL A 22 11.30 -1.25 -3.41
N ALA A 23 11.92 -0.18 -3.92
CA ALA A 23 11.31 0.70 -4.92
C ALA A 23 11.14 0.05 -6.30
N ALA A 24 12.17 -0.62 -6.83
CA ALA A 24 12.06 -1.34 -8.09
C ALA A 24 11.01 -2.46 -8.00
N LYS A 25 11.02 -3.23 -6.91
CA LYS A 25 10.01 -4.28 -6.65
C LYS A 25 8.61 -3.69 -6.56
N GLN A 26 8.42 -2.57 -5.85
CA GLN A 26 7.12 -1.91 -5.74
C GLN A 26 6.62 -1.41 -7.11
N ALA A 27 7.49 -0.82 -7.92
CA ALA A 27 7.13 -0.35 -9.26
C ALA A 27 6.74 -1.49 -10.21
N VAL A 28 7.36 -2.66 -10.07
CA VAL A 28 6.93 -3.88 -10.78
C VAL A 28 5.56 -4.36 -10.29
N ILE A 29 5.35 -4.45 -8.97
CA ILE A 29 4.06 -4.86 -8.37
C ILE A 29 2.92 -3.91 -8.79
N ASP A 30 3.23 -2.62 -8.92
CA ASP A 30 2.27 -1.59 -9.31
C ASP A 30 2.00 -1.53 -10.82
N GLY A 31 2.71 -2.36 -11.59
CA GLY A 31 2.64 -2.45 -13.05
C GLY A 31 3.30 -1.27 -13.78
N GLU A 32 4.00 -0.40 -13.07
CA GLU A 32 4.69 0.76 -13.64
C GLU A 32 5.98 0.36 -14.36
N ILE A 33 6.63 -0.72 -13.93
CA ILE A 33 7.71 -1.38 -14.66
C ILE A 33 7.20 -2.71 -15.18
N ASN A 34 7.26 -2.89 -16.49
CA ASN A 34 6.83 -4.08 -17.20
C ASN A 34 7.60 -4.21 -18.53
N SER A 35 7.27 -5.19 -19.37
CA SER A 35 7.99 -5.47 -20.61
C SER A 35 7.79 -4.43 -21.73
N SER A 36 6.80 -3.54 -21.62
CA SER A 36 6.51 -2.53 -22.65
C SER A 36 7.16 -1.17 -22.40
N VAL A 37 7.95 -1.04 -21.32
CA VAL A 37 8.58 0.24 -20.93
C VAL A 37 10.09 0.09 -20.78
N SER A 38 10.81 1.16 -21.09
CA SER A 38 12.24 1.29 -20.85
C SER A 38 12.53 1.81 -19.44
N VAL A 39 13.58 1.30 -18.80
CA VAL A 39 13.98 1.68 -17.44
C VAL A 39 15.42 2.20 -17.43
N LEU A 40 15.65 3.29 -16.70
CA LEU A 40 16.99 3.75 -16.31
C LEU A 40 17.13 3.67 -14.79
N ASP A 41 18.14 2.97 -14.30
CA ASP A 41 18.57 3.02 -12.90
C ASP A 41 19.69 4.06 -12.74
N TYR A 42 19.30 5.27 -12.33
CA TYR A 42 20.19 6.42 -12.19
C TYR A 42 20.85 6.38 -10.81
N GLY A 43 22.17 6.17 -10.77
CA GLY A 43 22.91 5.87 -9.54
C GLY A 43 22.78 4.39 -9.15
N SER A 44 22.87 3.49 -10.13
CA SER A 44 22.67 2.05 -9.98
C SER A 44 23.68 1.34 -9.06
N GLY A 45 24.75 2.03 -8.64
CA GLY A 45 25.82 1.45 -7.84
C GLY A 45 26.37 0.19 -8.49
N ARG A 46 26.32 -0.93 -7.75
CA ARG A 46 26.79 -2.23 -8.24
C ARG A 46 25.83 -2.93 -9.23
N GLY A 47 24.77 -2.25 -9.71
CA GLY A 47 23.85 -2.75 -10.74
C GLY A 47 22.90 -3.86 -10.27
N GLY A 48 22.51 -3.87 -8.99
CA GLY A 48 21.62 -4.91 -8.44
C GLY A 48 20.23 -4.92 -9.09
N ASP A 49 19.61 -3.74 -9.22
CA ASP A 49 18.28 -3.64 -9.82
C ASP A 49 18.34 -3.88 -11.32
N VAL A 50 19.39 -3.36 -11.98
CA VAL A 50 19.67 -3.61 -13.40
C VAL A 50 19.73 -5.11 -13.71
N ARG A 51 20.48 -5.90 -12.92
CA ARG A 51 20.54 -7.36 -13.11
C ARG A 51 19.18 -8.01 -12.90
N GLY A 52 18.50 -7.72 -11.78
CA GLY A 52 17.21 -8.33 -11.48
C GLY A 52 16.13 -8.01 -12.53
N LEU A 53 16.08 -6.77 -13.02
CA LEU A 53 15.13 -6.37 -14.06
C LEU A 53 15.47 -7.00 -15.43
N ARG A 54 16.76 -7.19 -15.76
CA ARG A 54 17.17 -7.94 -16.96
C ARG A 54 16.81 -9.41 -16.89
N GLU A 55 16.95 -10.05 -15.73
CA GLU A 55 16.53 -11.44 -15.52
C GLU A 55 15.02 -11.61 -15.74
N MET A 56 14.23 -10.58 -15.41
CA MET A 56 12.80 -10.48 -15.72
C MET A 56 12.50 -10.10 -17.18
N ARG A 57 13.52 -9.99 -18.04
CA ARG A 57 13.45 -9.61 -19.46
C ARG A 57 12.91 -8.20 -19.71
N PHE A 58 13.11 -7.28 -18.77
CA PHE A 58 12.79 -5.87 -18.96
C PHE A 58 13.94 -5.10 -19.61
N GLN A 59 13.60 -4.06 -20.35
CA GLN A 59 14.57 -3.17 -20.98
C GLN A 59 15.13 -2.21 -19.92
N VAL A 60 16.38 -2.38 -19.50
CA VAL A 60 16.99 -1.55 -18.46
C VAL A 60 18.43 -1.17 -18.75
N GLN A 61 18.73 0.11 -18.57
CA GLN A 61 20.08 0.69 -18.51
C GLN A 61 20.39 1.06 -17.05
N GLY A 62 21.64 0.86 -16.63
CA GLY A 62 22.13 1.37 -15.36
C GLY A 62 23.22 2.41 -15.61
N TRP A 63 23.21 3.47 -14.82
CA TRP A 63 24.28 4.45 -14.80
C TRP A 63 24.74 4.70 -13.38
N ASP A 64 26.04 4.81 -13.14
CA ASP A 64 26.59 5.21 -11.85
C ASP A 64 27.93 5.94 -12.06
N PRO A 65 28.16 7.10 -11.42
CA PRO A 65 29.35 7.89 -11.66
C PRO A 65 30.67 7.18 -11.29
N PHE A 66 30.62 6.11 -10.49
CA PHE A 66 31.80 5.34 -10.10
C PHE A 66 31.77 3.90 -10.66
N TYR A 67 30.66 3.18 -10.50
CA TYR A 67 30.58 1.75 -10.82
C TYR A 67 30.18 1.46 -12.27
N ALA A 68 29.56 2.42 -12.97
CA ALA A 68 29.15 2.28 -14.37
C ALA A 68 29.21 3.64 -15.10
N PRO A 69 30.42 4.25 -15.24
CA PRO A 69 30.57 5.60 -15.78
C PRO A 69 30.66 5.65 -17.32
N ASP A 70 30.89 4.51 -17.97
CA ASP A 70 31.32 4.45 -19.37
C ASP A 70 30.26 4.94 -20.36
N GLU A 71 28.98 4.64 -20.09
CA GLU A 71 27.86 5.07 -20.92
C GLU A 71 27.08 6.19 -20.22
N PRO A 72 26.88 7.36 -20.85
CA PRO A 72 26.04 8.40 -20.26
C PRO A 72 24.58 7.92 -20.18
N PRO A 73 23.83 8.37 -19.16
CA PRO A 73 22.43 7.97 -18.98
C PRO A 73 21.58 8.54 -20.12
N ARG A 74 20.67 7.72 -20.65
CA ARG A 74 19.74 8.12 -21.72
C ARG A 74 18.31 8.24 -21.18
N PRO A 75 17.44 9.07 -21.79
CA PRO A 75 16.05 9.14 -21.40
C PRO A 75 15.37 7.76 -21.48
N ALA A 76 14.49 7.48 -20.52
CA ALA A 76 13.74 6.24 -20.40
C ALA A 76 12.30 6.52 -19.93
N ASP A 77 11.38 5.59 -20.14
CA ASP A 77 10.00 5.73 -19.67
C ASP A 77 9.95 5.81 -18.14
N VAL A 78 10.71 4.96 -17.45
CA VAL A 78 10.81 4.95 -16.00
C VAL A 78 12.25 5.21 -15.57
N VAL A 79 12.47 6.23 -14.75
CA VAL A 79 13.75 6.47 -14.08
C VAL A 79 13.64 6.08 -12.62
N LEU A 80 14.54 5.19 -12.18
CA LEU A 80 14.73 4.82 -10.79
C LEU A 80 15.85 5.69 -10.20
N LEU A 81 15.56 6.38 -9.10
CA LEU A 81 16.52 7.15 -8.31
C LEU A 81 16.54 6.58 -6.89
N THR A 82 17.19 5.42 -6.74
CA THR A 82 17.09 4.61 -5.52
C THR A 82 18.30 4.78 -4.60
N TYR A 83 18.05 5.27 -3.39
CA TYR A 83 19.08 5.50 -2.36
C TYR A 83 20.23 6.44 -2.77
N VAL A 84 20.02 7.27 -3.80
CA VAL A 84 21.01 8.22 -4.32
C VAL A 84 21.00 9.52 -3.52
N LEU A 85 19.82 10.12 -3.31
CA LEU A 85 19.73 11.44 -2.69
C LEU A 85 20.23 11.45 -1.24
N ASN A 86 20.04 10.36 -0.50
CA ASN A 86 20.51 10.26 0.88
C ASN A 86 22.04 10.17 1.02
N VAL A 87 22.81 10.00 -0.06
CA VAL A 87 24.27 9.92 0.01
C VAL A 87 24.98 11.17 -0.50
N ILE A 88 24.21 12.19 -0.91
CA ILE A 88 24.73 13.47 -1.40
C ILE A 88 24.70 14.49 -0.27
N GLU A 89 25.86 14.87 0.24
CA GLU A 89 26.00 15.84 1.34
C GLU A 89 25.60 17.27 0.95
N ASP A 90 25.92 17.70 -0.26
CA ASP A 90 25.62 19.05 -0.74
C ASP A 90 24.15 19.17 -1.20
N ARG A 91 23.42 20.14 -0.65
CA ARG A 91 21.99 20.30 -0.90
C ARG A 91 21.69 20.73 -2.34
N GLU A 92 22.53 21.56 -2.92
CA GLU A 92 22.38 22.03 -4.29
C GLU A 92 22.64 20.89 -5.29
N GLU A 93 23.71 20.11 -5.08
CA GLU A 93 23.99 18.91 -5.85
C GLU A 93 22.87 17.87 -5.73
N ARG A 94 22.29 17.70 -4.53
CA ARG A 94 21.17 16.79 -4.28
C ARG A 94 19.95 17.20 -5.12
N SER A 95 19.64 18.49 -5.16
CA SER A 95 18.53 19.05 -5.94
C SER A 95 18.78 18.93 -7.44
N GLN A 96 19.98 19.28 -7.90
CA GLN A 96 20.40 19.15 -9.29
C GLN A 96 20.38 17.69 -9.77
N THR A 97 20.78 16.75 -8.91
CA THR A 97 20.74 15.32 -9.22
C THR A 97 19.31 14.84 -9.42
N LEU A 98 18.40 15.22 -8.54
CA LEU A 98 16.97 14.92 -8.69
C LEU A 98 16.40 15.54 -9.98
N LYS A 99 16.74 16.79 -10.28
CA LYS A 99 16.32 17.47 -11.51
C LYS A 99 16.82 16.77 -12.78
N ARG A 100 18.09 16.35 -12.82
CA ARG A 100 18.66 15.58 -13.95
C ARG A 100 17.97 14.23 -14.13
N ALA A 101 17.72 13.52 -13.04
CA ALA A 101 16.97 12.26 -13.09
C ALA A 101 15.54 12.48 -13.63
N TRP A 102 14.90 13.58 -13.24
CA TRP A 102 13.59 13.97 -13.77
C TRP A 102 13.63 14.28 -15.26
N GLU A 103 14.61 15.04 -15.74
CA GLU A 103 14.82 15.36 -17.17
C GLU A 103 14.96 14.11 -18.04
N LEU A 104 15.49 13.01 -17.49
CA LEU A 104 15.62 11.73 -18.17
C LEU A 104 14.34 10.86 -18.13
N ALA A 105 13.34 11.21 -17.33
CA ALA A 105 12.10 10.45 -17.22
C ALA A 105 11.06 10.91 -18.25
N ASN A 106 10.73 10.05 -19.21
CA ASN A 106 9.70 10.32 -20.21
C ASN A 106 8.28 10.13 -19.66
N ARG A 107 8.10 9.27 -18.64
CA ARG A 107 6.78 8.97 -18.06
C ARG A 107 6.76 9.05 -16.54
N LEU A 108 7.66 8.35 -15.85
CA LEU A 108 7.65 8.21 -14.39
C LEU A 108 9.06 8.32 -13.81
N LEU A 109 9.21 9.12 -12.76
CA LEU A 109 10.36 9.09 -11.87
C LEU A 109 9.97 8.44 -10.54
N VAL A 110 10.75 7.44 -10.13
CA VAL A 110 10.61 6.73 -8.85
C VAL A 110 11.76 7.14 -7.94
N VAL A 111 11.44 7.80 -6.83
CA VAL A 111 12.44 8.26 -5.86
C VAL A 111 12.28 7.51 -4.55
N THR A 112 13.39 7.00 -4.01
CA THR A 112 13.41 6.43 -2.66
C THR A 112 14.73 6.74 -1.95
N THR A 113 14.64 6.91 -0.63
CA THR A 113 15.77 7.26 0.24
C THR A 113 15.68 6.50 1.56
N ARG A 114 16.74 6.59 2.38
CA ARG A 114 16.67 6.12 3.76
C ARG A 114 15.79 7.04 4.60
N LEU A 115 15.04 6.43 5.51
CA LEU A 115 14.04 7.14 6.31
C LEU A 115 14.53 7.47 7.72
N THR A 116 13.96 8.52 8.32
CA THR A 116 14.31 8.97 9.69
C THR A 116 14.18 7.87 10.74
N TRP A 117 13.27 6.91 10.56
CA TRP A 117 13.13 5.79 11.49
C TRP A 117 14.25 4.75 11.41
N GLU A 118 15.12 4.83 10.41
CA GLU A 118 16.32 4.01 10.31
C GLU A 118 17.52 4.61 11.05
N ARG A 119 17.33 5.75 11.74
CA ARG A 119 18.39 6.47 12.48
C ARG A 119 19.19 5.58 13.43
N SER A 120 18.53 4.65 14.13
CA SER A 120 19.18 3.72 15.06
C SER A 120 20.11 2.71 14.36
N LYS A 121 19.92 2.47 13.07
CA LYS A 121 20.76 1.58 12.24
C LYS A 121 22.01 2.28 11.72
N ILE A 122 22.14 3.59 11.89
CA ILE A 122 23.25 4.40 11.35
C ILE A 122 24.04 4.98 12.52
N ARG A 123 25.34 4.66 12.56
CA ARG A 123 26.29 5.18 13.55
C ARG A 123 27.25 6.13 12.88
N GLY A 124 27.40 7.31 13.45
CA GLY A 124 28.20 8.40 12.90
C GLY A 124 28.00 9.69 13.68
N GLU A 125 28.72 10.71 13.27
CA GLU A 125 28.66 12.07 13.79
C GLU A 125 27.79 12.94 12.89
N GLU A 126 27.18 13.98 13.43
CA GLU A 126 26.44 14.96 12.63
C GLU A 126 27.41 15.68 11.69
N TYR A 127 27.02 15.80 10.43
CA TYR A 127 27.82 16.44 9.40
C TYR A 127 26.88 17.07 8.37
N GLU A 128 27.05 18.36 8.10
CA GLU A 128 26.10 19.15 7.32
C GLU A 128 24.67 18.96 7.84
N ASP A 129 23.76 18.48 7.00
CA ASP A 129 22.38 18.18 7.36
C ASP A 129 22.11 16.70 7.65
N GLY A 130 23.15 15.86 7.65
CA GLY A 130 23.03 14.42 7.80
C GLY A 130 24.06 13.84 8.77
N ILE A 131 24.46 12.61 8.50
CA ILE A 131 25.31 11.82 9.38
C ILE A 131 26.50 11.30 8.59
N LEU A 132 27.72 11.57 9.06
CA LEU A 132 28.95 11.00 8.53
C LEU A 132 29.32 9.75 9.34
N THR A 133 29.37 8.60 8.68
CA THR A 133 29.74 7.35 9.36
C THR A 133 31.24 7.24 9.58
N ARG A 134 31.66 6.29 10.42
CA ARG A 134 33.09 5.94 10.60
C ARG A 134 33.80 5.51 9.32
N ARG A 135 33.05 5.05 8.30
CA ARG A 135 33.58 4.71 6.97
C ARG A 135 33.64 5.92 6.03
N ARG A 136 33.48 7.13 6.57
CA ARG A 136 33.41 8.41 5.84
C ARG A 136 32.32 8.46 4.76
N THR A 137 31.25 7.69 4.93
CA THR A 137 30.07 7.77 4.06
C THR A 137 29.02 8.71 4.66
N PHE A 138 28.43 9.58 3.85
CA PHE A 138 27.33 10.44 4.27
C PHE A 138 25.97 9.73 4.19
N GLN A 139 25.04 10.09 5.09
CA GLN A 139 23.65 9.64 5.09
C GLN A 139 22.70 10.77 5.55
N TYR A 140 21.82 11.22 4.67
CA TYR A 140 20.66 12.06 5.00
C TYR A 140 19.40 11.19 5.13
N LEU A 141 18.60 11.42 6.17
CA LEU A 141 17.40 10.62 6.44
C LEU A 141 16.16 11.46 6.26
N PHE A 142 15.34 11.11 5.28
CA PHE A 142 14.10 11.84 5.00
C PHE A 142 12.95 11.31 5.85
N SER A 143 12.02 12.16 6.25
CA SER A 143 10.68 11.69 6.57
C SER A 143 9.89 11.40 5.27
N PRO A 144 8.87 10.51 5.28
CA PRO A 144 8.05 10.28 4.08
C PRO A 144 7.41 11.54 3.50
N ALA A 145 6.93 12.45 4.37
CA ALA A 145 6.32 13.71 3.95
C ALA A 145 7.35 14.65 3.32
N GLU A 146 8.52 14.78 3.94
CA GLU A 146 9.63 15.59 3.45
C GLU A 146 10.16 15.10 2.11
N LEU A 147 10.36 13.78 1.93
CA LEU A 147 10.78 13.23 0.63
C LEU A 147 9.76 13.57 -0.45
N ARG A 148 8.46 13.45 -0.15
CA ARG A 148 7.40 13.81 -1.10
C ARG A 148 7.47 15.30 -1.46
N SER A 149 7.52 16.19 -0.47
CA SER A 149 7.61 17.63 -0.71
C SER A 149 8.86 18.00 -1.51
N TYR A 150 10.01 17.41 -1.18
CA TYR A 150 11.26 17.63 -1.90
C TYR A 150 11.16 17.25 -3.39
N VAL A 151 10.49 16.14 -3.70
CA VAL A 151 10.24 15.72 -5.08
C VAL A 151 9.21 16.61 -5.78
N GLU A 152 8.11 16.95 -5.12
CA GLU A 152 7.08 17.86 -5.66
C GLU A 152 7.66 19.25 -5.99
N GLU A 153 8.43 19.83 -5.08
CA GLU A 153 9.08 21.14 -5.25
C GLU A 153 10.10 21.14 -6.39
N THR A 154 10.89 20.07 -6.51
CA THR A 154 11.94 19.99 -7.55
C THR A 154 11.36 19.70 -8.93
N THR A 155 10.35 18.84 -9.02
CA THR A 155 9.77 18.40 -10.31
C THR A 155 8.65 19.32 -10.80
N GLY A 156 8.02 20.09 -9.90
CA GLY A 156 6.87 20.93 -10.18
C GLY A 156 5.57 20.16 -10.43
N VAL A 157 5.55 18.84 -10.21
CA VAL A 157 4.37 17.99 -10.41
C VAL A 157 3.87 17.41 -9.09
N ARG A 158 2.59 17.06 -9.07
CA ARG A 158 1.96 16.38 -7.93
C ARG A 158 2.47 14.95 -7.84
N CYS A 159 2.90 14.54 -6.66
CA CYS A 159 3.47 13.22 -6.46
C CYS A 159 2.51 12.28 -5.72
N VAL A 160 2.79 10.98 -5.83
CA VAL A 160 2.06 9.95 -5.10
C VAL A 160 3.02 9.13 -4.24
N SER A 161 2.63 8.85 -3.00
CA SER A 161 3.38 7.94 -2.13
C SER A 161 2.94 6.49 -2.38
N ALA A 162 3.77 5.73 -3.10
CA ALA A 162 3.47 4.33 -3.44
C ALA A 162 3.60 3.41 -2.20
N ALA A 163 4.61 3.68 -1.40
CA ALA A 163 4.81 3.13 -0.07
C ALA A 163 5.57 4.17 0.76
N PRO A 164 5.72 3.98 2.09
CA PRO A 164 6.48 4.92 2.88
C PRO A 164 7.92 5.04 2.37
N GLY A 165 8.34 6.26 2.01
CA GLY A 165 9.65 6.53 1.41
C GLY A 165 9.80 6.15 -0.06
N ILE A 166 8.71 5.88 -0.78
CA ILE A 166 8.71 5.64 -2.23
C ILE A 166 7.74 6.63 -2.87
N VAL A 167 8.30 7.57 -3.64
CA VAL A 167 7.56 8.66 -4.26
C VAL A 167 7.56 8.49 -5.77
N TYR A 168 6.38 8.56 -6.37
CA TYR A 168 6.16 8.55 -7.82
C TYR A 168 5.82 9.96 -8.31
N ALA A 169 6.62 10.45 -9.24
CA ALA A 169 6.39 11.70 -9.98
C ALA A 169 6.10 11.35 -11.45
N TYR A 170 4.88 11.64 -11.91
CA TYR A 170 4.45 11.34 -13.28
C TYR A 170 4.57 12.58 -14.17
N ARG A 171 5.01 12.39 -15.41
CA ARG A 171 5.10 13.47 -16.41
C ARG A 171 3.73 13.99 -16.79
N ASN A 172 2.77 13.08 -16.95
CA ASN A 172 1.41 13.38 -17.34
C ASN A 172 0.43 13.05 -16.22
N GLU A 173 -0.55 13.93 -16.05
CA GLU A 173 -1.59 13.77 -15.04
C GLU A 173 -2.43 12.51 -15.26
N GLU A 174 -2.64 12.12 -16.53
CA GLU A 174 -3.40 10.92 -16.88
C GLU A 174 -2.75 9.64 -16.31
N ASP A 175 -1.42 9.53 -16.36
CA ASP A 175 -0.70 8.38 -15.81
C ASP A 175 -0.86 8.30 -14.29
N ARG A 176 -0.75 9.45 -13.61
CA ARG A 176 -0.98 9.56 -12.16
C ARG A 176 -2.39 9.14 -11.77
N LEU A 177 -3.39 9.63 -12.51
CA LEU A 177 -4.80 9.31 -12.28
C LEU A 177 -5.09 7.84 -12.58
N ARG A 178 -4.48 7.27 -13.60
CA ARG A 178 -4.59 5.84 -13.91
C ARG A 178 -4.01 4.98 -12.80
N TYR A 179 -2.85 5.35 -12.26
CA TYR A 179 -2.26 4.69 -11.09
C TYR A 179 -3.20 4.75 -9.87
N LEU A 180 -3.74 5.93 -9.54
CA LEU A 180 -4.68 6.08 -8.42
C LEU A 180 -5.96 5.28 -8.61
N ALA A 181 -6.51 5.28 -9.83
CA ALA A 181 -7.72 4.51 -10.14
C ALA A 181 -7.49 3.01 -9.93
N ARG A 182 -6.35 2.45 -10.34
CA ARG A 182 -6.02 1.03 -10.09
C ARG A 182 -5.92 0.68 -8.60
N LYS A 183 -5.57 1.63 -7.73
CA LYS A 183 -5.49 1.42 -6.27
C LYS A 183 -6.83 1.50 -5.56
N ILE A 184 -7.80 2.22 -6.13
CA ILE A 184 -9.09 2.53 -5.48
C ILE A 184 -10.22 1.69 -6.07
N VAL A 185 -10.23 1.57 -7.39
CA VAL A 185 -11.20 0.81 -8.14
C VAL A 185 -10.60 -0.57 -8.40
N PRO A 186 -11.15 -1.64 -7.80
CA PRO A 186 -10.71 -3.00 -8.11
C PRO A 186 -10.75 -3.19 -9.62
N HIS A 187 -9.63 -3.60 -10.22
CA HIS A 187 -9.62 -3.92 -11.64
C HIS A 187 -10.60 -5.09 -11.83
N ALA A 188 -11.63 -4.86 -12.64
CA ALA A 188 -12.52 -5.92 -13.04
C ALA A 188 -11.79 -6.73 -14.10
N GLU A 189 -11.00 -7.72 -13.70
CA GLU A 189 -10.50 -8.71 -14.65
C GLU A 189 -11.69 -9.30 -15.38
N TRP A 190 -11.58 -9.34 -16.70
CA TRP A 190 -12.58 -9.95 -17.57
C TRP A 190 -12.48 -11.46 -17.43
N LEU A 191 -13.62 -12.14 -17.44
CA LEU A 191 -13.61 -13.60 -17.55
C LEU A 191 -12.98 -13.99 -18.89
N ALA A 192 -12.12 -15.02 -18.88
CA ALA A 192 -11.55 -15.58 -20.10
C ALA A 192 -12.67 -15.96 -21.07
N SER A 193 -12.46 -15.69 -22.35
CA SER A 193 -13.46 -15.87 -23.39
C SER A 193 -12.81 -16.43 -24.65
N ASP A 194 -13.24 -17.62 -25.05
CA ASP A 194 -12.71 -18.35 -26.21
C ASP A 194 -13.75 -18.43 -27.34
N ASP A 195 -15.01 -18.11 -27.03
CA ASP A 195 -16.14 -18.14 -27.96
C ASP A 195 -17.15 -17.02 -27.64
N THR A 196 -18.18 -16.89 -28.47
CA THR A 196 -19.22 -15.87 -28.30
C THR A 196 -20.02 -16.04 -27.00
N GLY A 197 -20.27 -17.28 -26.57
CA GLY A 197 -21.06 -17.55 -25.35
C GLY A 197 -20.33 -17.12 -24.09
N SER A 198 -19.05 -17.49 -23.97
CA SER A 198 -18.14 -17.07 -22.90
C SER A 198 -17.89 -15.55 -22.91
N ALA A 199 -17.77 -14.93 -24.09
CA ALA A 199 -17.69 -13.48 -24.21
C ALA A 199 -18.96 -12.76 -23.70
N ILE A 200 -20.15 -13.27 -24.04
CA ILE A 200 -21.42 -12.75 -23.48
C ILE A 200 -21.45 -12.91 -21.96
N ALA A 201 -21.05 -14.08 -21.44
CA ALA A 201 -20.98 -14.32 -20.00
C ALA A 201 -20.02 -13.35 -19.29
N ALA A 202 -18.87 -13.05 -19.90
CA ALA A 202 -17.94 -12.05 -19.39
C ALA A 202 -18.55 -10.63 -19.35
N VAL A 203 -19.33 -10.26 -20.36
CA VAL A 203 -20.08 -8.98 -20.38
C VAL A 203 -21.20 -8.96 -19.33
N VAL A 204 -21.89 -10.07 -19.10
CA VAL A 204 -22.89 -10.21 -18.03
C VAL A 204 -22.23 -10.01 -16.67
N ASP A 205 -21.16 -10.74 -16.38
CA ASP A 205 -20.42 -10.63 -15.13
C ASP A 205 -19.85 -9.21 -14.92
N TYR A 206 -19.30 -8.58 -15.96
CA TYR A 206 -18.90 -7.17 -15.90
C TYR A 206 -20.07 -6.27 -15.53
N THR A 207 -21.23 -6.47 -16.16
CA THR A 207 -22.44 -5.68 -15.92
C THR A 207 -22.96 -5.84 -14.49
N GLU A 208 -22.97 -7.07 -13.97
CA GLU A 208 -23.32 -7.38 -12.58
C GLU A 208 -22.35 -6.70 -11.60
N ARG A 209 -21.03 -6.81 -11.83
CA ARG A 209 -20.02 -6.25 -10.93
C ARG A 209 -19.96 -4.72 -10.95
N ARG A 210 -20.19 -4.11 -12.12
CA ARG A 210 -20.03 -2.67 -12.35
C ARG A 210 -21.35 -1.91 -12.28
N GLY A 211 -22.49 -2.57 -12.39
CA GLY A 211 -23.81 -1.95 -12.40
C GLY A 211 -24.15 -1.22 -13.70
N ARG A 212 -23.33 -1.37 -14.75
CA ARG A 212 -23.55 -0.79 -16.08
C ARG A 212 -22.93 -1.66 -17.15
N LEU A 213 -23.46 -1.57 -18.37
CA LEU A 213 -22.85 -2.20 -19.54
C LEU A 213 -21.46 -1.59 -19.84
N PRO A 214 -20.51 -2.41 -20.32
CA PRO A 214 -19.22 -1.93 -20.81
C PRO A 214 -19.36 -1.14 -22.12
N ARG A 215 -18.40 -0.24 -22.37
CA ARG A 215 -18.15 0.30 -23.71
C ARG A 215 -17.16 -0.57 -24.48
N LEU A 216 -17.11 -0.42 -25.80
CA LEU A 216 -16.22 -1.21 -26.66
C LEU A 216 -14.75 -1.01 -26.27
N GLU A 217 -14.39 0.23 -25.94
CA GLU A 217 -13.06 0.65 -25.50
C GLU A 217 -12.65 0.10 -24.12
N GLU A 218 -13.59 -0.47 -23.36
CA GLU A 218 -13.30 -1.17 -22.10
C GLU A 218 -13.10 -2.69 -22.30
N MET A 219 -13.46 -3.23 -23.47
CA MET A 219 -13.39 -4.66 -23.77
C MET A 219 -11.99 -5.05 -24.28
N PRO A 220 -11.48 -6.23 -23.91
CA PRO A 220 -10.31 -6.80 -24.57
C PRO A 220 -10.55 -6.96 -26.08
N GLU A 221 -9.54 -6.69 -26.90
CA GLU A 221 -9.68 -6.73 -28.37
C GLU A 221 -10.18 -8.09 -28.88
N GLU A 222 -9.65 -9.19 -28.35
CA GLU A 222 -10.08 -10.53 -28.74
C GLU A 222 -11.55 -10.80 -28.39
N MET A 223 -12.00 -10.32 -27.22
CA MET A 223 -13.41 -10.41 -26.83
C MET A 223 -14.30 -9.56 -27.74
N ALA A 224 -13.87 -8.35 -28.08
CA ALA A 224 -14.59 -7.49 -29.01
C ALA A 224 -14.74 -8.15 -30.40
N LYS A 225 -13.71 -8.88 -30.88
CA LYS A 225 -13.77 -9.66 -32.13
C LYS A 225 -14.80 -10.79 -32.05
N LEU A 226 -14.84 -11.54 -30.94
CA LEU A 226 -15.80 -12.63 -30.70
C LEU A 226 -17.27 -12.14 -30.72
N LEU A 227 -17.50 -10.88 -30.38
CA LEU A 227 -18.83 -10.25 -30.33
C LEU A 227 -19.17 -9.42 -31.58
N SER A 228 -18.25 -9.31 -32.55
CA SER A 228 -18.36 -8.37 -33.67
C SER A 228 -19.54 -8.63 -34.61
N HIS A 229 -20.05 -9.86 -34.66
CA HIS A 229 -21.22 -10.24 -35.45
C HIS A 229 -22.55 -9.87 -34.78
N LEU A 230 -22.55 -9.54 -33.48
CA LEU A 230 -23.75 -9.11 -32.75
C LEU A 230 -23.94 -7.60 -32.87
N ARG A 231 -25.18 -7.18 -33.14
CA ARG A 231 -25.53 -5.76 -33.09
C ARG A 231 -25.52 -5.27 -31.63
N PRO A 232 -25.12 -4.01 -31.34
CA PRO A 232 -25.07 -3.50 -29.97
C PRO A 232 -26.38 -3.64 -29.17
N ASN A 233 -27.54 -3.39 -29.82
CA ASN A 233 -28.85 -3.53 -29.18
C ASN A 233 -29.23 -4.98 -28.87
N GLU A 234 -28.72 -5.92 -29.66
CA GLU A 234 -28.92 -7.36 -29.47
C GLU A 234 -28.11 -7.85 -28.28
N LEU A 235 -26.82 -7.52 -28.23
CA LEU A 235 -25.96 -7.80 -27.07
C LEU A 235 -26.54 -7.20 -25.79
N GLN A 236 -26.97 -5.93 -25.84
CA GLN A 236 -27.61 -5.27 -24.69
C GLN A 236 -28.86 -6.01 -24.21
N ARG A 237 -29.70 -6.53 -25.12
CA ARG A 237 -30.91 -7.27 -24.76
C ARG A 237 -30.55 -8.60 -24.10
N ILE A 238 -29.58 -9.33 -24.65
CA ILE A 238 -29.11 -10.61 -24.10
C ILE A 238 -28.56 -10.41 -22.70
N VAL A 239 -27.68 -9.42 -22.52
CA VAL A 239 -27.06 -9.13 -21.22
C VAL A 239 -28.10 -8.70 -20.18
N LYS A 240 -29.03 -7.81 -20.53
CA LYS A 240 -30.09 -7.38 -19.61
C LYS A 240 -31.01 -8.53 -19.17
N LYS A 241 -31.24 -9.52 -20.04
CA LYS A 241 -32.06 -10.69 -19.71
C LYS A 241 -31.29 -11.70 -18.84
N SER A 242 -29.97 -11.73 -18.97
CA SER A 242 -29.12 -12.75 -18.32
C SER A 242 -28.52 -12.28 -16.99
N ALA A 243 -28.31 -10.97 -16.83
CA ALA A 243 -27.75 -10.39 -15.62
C ALA A 243 -28.75 -10.40 -14.46
N ASP A 244 -28.29 -10.82 -13.29
CA ASP A 244 -29.06 -10.79 -12.05
C ASP A 244 -29.34 -9.34 -11.61
N PRO A 245 -30.60 -8.90 -11.53
CA PRO A 245 -30.96 -7.54 -11.14
C PRO A 245 -30.43 -7.11 -9.77
N GLU A 246 -30.37 -8.02 -8.79
CA GLU A 246 -29.88 -7.72 -7.45
C GLU A 246 -28.37 -7.46 -7.47
N LYS A 247 -27.63 -8.30 -8.19
CA LYS A 247 -26.18 -8.10 -8.36
C LYS A 247 -25.87 -6.83 -9.12
N VAL A 248 -26.62 -6.51 -10.18
CA VAL A 248 -26.48 -5.24 -10.90
C VAL A 248 -26.69 -4.05 -9.96
N SER A 249 -27.72 -4.08 -9.12
CA SER A 249 -27.99 -3.02 -8.12
C SER A 249 -26.83 -2.87 -7.11
N GLU A 250 -26.27 -3.98 -6.66
CA GLU A 250 -25.09 -3.97 -5.79
C GLU A 250 -23.84 -3.46 -6.52
N GLY A 251 -23.68 -3.80 -7.81
CA GLY A 251 -22.67 -3.24 -8.70
C GLY A 251 -22.78 -1.74 -8.83
N VAL A 252 -23.99 -1.18 -8.99
CA VAL A 252 -24.23 0.28 -9.02
C VAL A 252 -23.73 0.94 -7.75
N LYS A 253 -24.11 0.40 -6.57
CA LYS A 253 -23.67 0.94 -5.27
C LYS A 253 -22.15 0.90 -5.15
N ARG A 254 -21.54 -0.23 -5.52
CA ARG A 254 -20.08 -0.42 -5.47
C ARG A 254 -19.35 0.54 -6.38
N SER A 255 -19.75 0.65 -7.65
CA SER A 255 -19.13 1.55 -8.62
C SER A 255 -19.31 3.01 -8.24
N THR A 256 -20.53 3.43 -7.89
CA THR A 256 -20.82 4.79 -7.40
C THR A 256 -19.87 5.16 -6.27
N LEU A 257 -19.74 4.27 -5.30
CA LEU A 257 -18.89 4.46 -4.15
C LEU A 257 -17.41 4.51 -4.55
N SER A 258 -16.91 3.56 -5.35
CA SER A 258 -15.54 3.59 -5.87
C SER A 258 -15.21 4.87 -6.65
N THR A 259 -16.14 5.39 -7.45
CA THR A 259 -15.99 6.70 -8.10
C THR A 259 -15.90 7.83 -7.08
N LEU A 260 -16.75 7.84 -6.06
CA LEU A 260 -16.68 8.83 -4.97
C LEU A 260 -15.36 8.74 -4.19
N LEU A 261 -14.87 7.52 -3.92
CA LEU A 261 -13.58 7.29 -3.26
C LEU A 261 -12.45 7.87 -4.09
N PHE A 262 -12.45 7.61 -5.39
CA PHE A 262 -11.45 8.14 -6.32
C PHE A 262 -11.46 9.66 -6.35
N LEU A 263 -12.63 10.29 -6.50
CA LEU A 263 -12.76 11.74 -6.50
C LEU A 263 -12.42 12.36 -5.14
N ALA A 264 -12.69 11.67 -4.04
CA ALA A 264 -12.32 12.10 -2.70
C ALA A 264 -10.79 12.11 -2.55
N VAL A 265 -10.11 11.05 -2.96
CA VAL A 265 -8.64 10.97 -2.93
C VAL A 265 -8.02 12.04 -3.80
N GLU A 266 -8.56 12.26 -4.99
CA GLU A 266 -8.03 13.24 -5.92
C GLU A 266 -8.17 14.68 -5.43
N LEU A 267 -9.09 14.95 -4.49
CA LEU A 267 -9.21 16.27 -3.86
C LEU A 267 -7.89 16.71 -3.19
N PHE A 268 -7.16 15.79 -2.56
CA PHE A 268 -5.91 16.10 -1.86
C PHE A 268 -4.80 16.57 -2.80
N ASN A 269 -4.88 16.23 -4.08
CA ASN A 269 -3.95 16.68 -5.11
C ASN A 269 -4.52 17.80 -5.98
N GLY A 270 -5.78 18.21 -5.76
CA GLY A 270 -6.52 19.17 -6.57
C GLY A 270 -7.13 18.52 -7.82
N ARG A 271 -8.46 18.40 -7.86
CA ARG A 271 -9.14 17.71 -8.97
C ARG A 271 -8.90 18.38 -10.32
N GLY A 272 -8.45 17.59 -11.30
CA GLY A 272 -8.34 18.00 -12.69
C GLY A 272 -9.68 18.08 -13.44
N PRO A 273 -9.65 18.44 -14.73
CA PRO A 273 -10.83 18.44 -15.59
C PRO A 273 -11.37 17.02 -15.81
N TYR A 274 -12.64 16.90 -16.17
CA TYR A 274 -13.28 15.60 -16.41
C TYR A 274 -12.56 14.75 -17.47
N SER A 275 -12.00 15.39 -18.51
CA SER A 275 -11.31 14.72 -19.61
C SER A 275 -10.00 14.05 -19.20
N SER A 276 -9.37 14.46 -18.09
CA SER A 276 -8.14 13.82 -17.62
C SER A 276 -8.41 12.53 -16.83
N LEU A 277 -9.67 12.27 -16.48
CA LEU A 277 -10.02 11.08 -15.70
C LEU A 277 -9.88 9.81 -16.55
N PRO A 278 -9.51 8.67 -15.95
CA PRO A 278 -9.53 7.39 -16.67
C PRO A 278 -10.90 7.09 -17.27
N LEU A 279 -10.93 6.45 -18.44
CA LEU A 279 -12.17 6.19 -19.19
C LEU A 279 -13.24 5.49 -18.34
N SER A 280 -12.86 4.49 -17.54
CA SER A 280 -13.81 3.76 -16.68
C SER A 280 -14.48 4.68 -15.65
N ILE A 281 -13.74 5.63 -15.07
CA ILE A 281 -14.26 6.64 -14.14
C ILE A 281 -15.19 7.62 -14.86
N GLN A 282 -14.80 8.07 -16.05
CA GLN A 282 -15.64 8.92 -16.89
C GLN A 282 -17.01 8.26 -17.15
N LEU A 283 -16.99 6.98 -17.53
CA LEU A 283 -18.20 6.21 -17.82
C LEU A 283 -19.05 5.95 -16.57
N ASP A 284 -18.43 5.69 -15.41
CA ASP A 284 -19.14 5.57 -14.14
C ASP A 284 -19.82 6.89 -13.75
N ILE A 285 -19.13 8.03 -13.94
CA ILE A 285 -19.70 9.36 -13.67
C ILE A 285 -20.95 9.57 -14.53
N ARG A 286 -20.88 9.26 -15.83
CA ARG A 286 -22.02 9.39 -16.74
C ARG A 286 -23.18 8.46 -16.40
N ALA A 287 -22.89 7.26 -15.88
CA ALA A 287 -23.90 6.27 -15.58
C ALA A 287 -24.64 6.55 -14.26
N PHE A 288 -23.94 7.05 -13.24
CA PHE A 288 -24.44 7.07 -11.86
C PHE A 288 -24.61 8.46 -11.25
N PHE A 289 -24.19 9.52 -11.95
CA PHE A 289 -24.23 10.89 -11.47
C PHE A 289 -24.83 11.82 -12.52
N SER A 290 -25.45 12.90 -12.07
CA SER A 290 -26.05 13.88 -13.00
C SER A 290 -25.01 14.75 -13.69
N SER A 291 -23.83 14.94 -13.08
CA SER A 291 -22.70 15.66 -13.66
C SER A 291 -21.42 15.38 -12.88
N TYR A 292 -20.27 15.68 -13.49
CA TYR A 292 -18.98 15.65 -12.80
C TYR A 292 -18.96 16.55 -11.55
N LYS A 293 -19.53 17.77 -11.65
CA LYS A 293 -19.64 18.70 -10.52
C LYS A 293 -20.49 18.15 -9.38
N GLU A 294 -21.51 17.35 -9.68
CA GLU A 294 -22.35 16.70 -8.68
C GLU A 294 -21.62 15.53 -8.00
N ALA A 295 -20.91 14.71 -8.77
CA ALA A 295 -20.04 13.65 -8.24
C ALA A 295 -18.97 14.21 -7.29
N CYS A 296 -18.28 15.30 -7.68
CA CYS A 296 -17.31 16.01 -6.86
C CYS A 296 -17.92 16.49 -5.53
N ARG A 297 -19.09 17.14 -5.56
CA ARG A 297 -19.77 17.62 -4.35
C ARG A 297 -20.16 16.47 -3.41
N ARG A 298 -20.56 15.32 -3.94
CA ARG A 298 -20.85 14.13 -3.13
C ARG A 298 -19.57 13.58 -2.49
N ALA A 299 -18.46 13.56 -3.21
CA ALA A 299 -17.16 13.11 -2.69
C ALA A 299 -16.66 14.05 -1.58
N ASP A 300 -16.83 15.37 -1.74
CA ASP A 300 -16.49 16.36 -0.71
C ASP A 300 -17.31 16.16 0.56
N ARG A 301 -18.63 15.94 0.40
CA ARG A 301 -19.51 15.64 1.52
C ARG A 301 -19.10 14.36 2.26
N LEU A 302 -18.64 13.35 1.53
CA LEU A 302 -18.16 12.10 2.12
C LEU A 302 -16.90 12.34 2.96
N LEU A 303 -15.94 13.12 2.46
CA LEU A 303 -14.74 13.50 3.22
C LEU A 303 -15.08 14.34 4.46
N LEU A 304 -16.01 15.28 4.34
CA LEU A 304 -16.49 16.06 5.49
C LEU A 304 -17.13 15.16 6.55
N LYS A 305 -17.87 14.13 6.15
CA LYS A 305 -18.42 13.14 7.09
C LYS A 305 -17.33 12.29 7.76
N LEU A 306 -16.21 12.00 7.09
CA LEU A 306 -15.06 11.35 7.74
C LEU A 306 -14.43 12.20 8.83
N ARG A 307 -14.72 13.51 8.86
CA ARG A 307 -14.35 14.41 9.94
C ARG A 307 -15.34 14.42 11.10
N ASP A 308 -16.32 13.52 11.15
CA ASP A 308 -17.22 13.38 12.28
C ASP A 308 -16.91 12.06 13.01
N ASP A 309 -16.39 12.17 14.24
CA ASP A 309 -16.00 11.00 15.05
C ASP A 309 -17.20 10.12 15.37
N SER A 310 -18.40 10.70 15.55
CA SER A 310 -19.63 9.95 15.82
C SER A 310 -20.06 9.16 14.61
N TYR A 311 -19.98 9.75 13.41
CA TYR A 311 -20.28 9.07 12.16
C TYR A 311 -19.30 7.93 11.89
N VAL A 312 -17.99 8.16 12.03
CA VAL A 312 -16.96 7.13 11.86
C VAL A 312 -17.15 6.01 12.87
N ARG A 313 -17.42 6.33 14.14
CA ARG A 313 -17.69 5.33 15.19
C ARG A 313 -18.95 4.53 14.91
N GLY A 314 -20.02 5.15 14.44
CA GLY A 314 -21.25 4.46 14.01
C GLY A 314 -20.96 3.47 12.88
N ALA A 315 -20.14 3.86 11.90
CA ALA A 315 -19.70 2.96 10.85
C ALA A 315 -18.84 1.79 11.38
N MET A 316 -17.99 2.04 12.39
CA MET A 316 -17.22 0.98 13.06
C MET A 316 -18.13 -0.02 13.78
N GLN A 317 -19.18 0.45 14.46
CA GLN A 317 -20.17 -0.41 15.12
C GLN A 317 -20.98 -1.25 14.13
N ALA A 318 -21.29 -0.70 12.96
CA ALA A 318 -22.00 -1.42 11.90
C ALA A 318 -21.10 -2.40 11.10
N SER A 319 -19.78 -2.39 11.34
CA SER A 319 -18.86 -3.28 10.65
C SER A 319 -19.08 -4.73 11.08
N ARG A 320 -19.28 -5.62 10.10
CA ARG A 320 -19.37 -7.08 10.34
C ARG A 320 -18.01 -7.73 10.65
N VAL A 321 -16.93 -7.00 10.38
CA VAL A 321 -15.56 -7.48 10.52
C VAL A 321 -14.74 -6.55 11.40
N GLY A 322 -13.79 -7.15 12.11
CA GLY A 322 -12.85 -6.44 12.96
C GLY A 322 -13.28 -6.31 14.42
N LYS A 323 -12.28 -6.07 15.26
CA LYS A 323 -12.43 -5.88 16.69
C LYS A 323 -12.60 -4.40 17.02
N LEU A 324 -13.76 -4.04 17.53
CA LEU A 324 -14.03 -2.69 18.03
C LEU A 324 -13.54 -2.52 19.47
N THR A 325 -12.74 -1.49 19.71
CA THR A 325 -12.37 -1.01 21.05
C THR A 325 -13.01 0.36 21.29
N PRO A 326 -12.89 0.96 22.49
CA PRO A 326 -13.46 2.29 22.75
C PRO A 326 -12.99 3.37 21.76
N THR A 327 -11.76 3.26 21.26
CA THR A 327 -11.11 4.30 20.46
C THR A 327 -10.83 3.91 19.00
N ALA A 328 -10.93 2.62 18.65
CA ALA A 328 -10.51 2.15 17.34
C ALA A 328 -11.18 0.87 16.86
N LEU A 329 -11.21 0.68 15.55
CA LEU A 329 -11.50 -0.61 14.92
C LEU A 329 -10.21 -1.24 14.42
N TYR A 330 -9.99 -2.51 14.73
CA TYR A 330 -8.84 -3.29 14.26
C TYR A 330 -9.32 -4.37 13.30
N VAL A 331 -8.77 -4.39 12.08
CA VAL A 331 -9.21 -5.31 11.03
C VAL A 331 -8.00 -6.01 10.42
N HIS A 332 -8.06 -7.33 10.30
CA HIS A 332 -7.03 -8.09 9.60
C HIS A 332 -7.07 -7.78 8.10
N ARG A 333 -5.92 -7.78 7.42
CA ARG A 333 -5.82 -7.49 5.98
C ARG A 333 -6.78 -8.32 5.11
N ARG A 334 -7.02 -9.58 5.48
CA ARG A 334 -7.97 -10.49 4.79
C ARG A 334 -9.42 -10.01 4.85
N ALA A 335 -9.80 -9.30 5.92
CA ALA A 335 -11.16 -8.84 6.15
C ALA A 335 -11.41 -7.39 5.70
N VAL A 336 -10.36 -6.63 5.35
CA VAL A 336 -10.50 -5.23 4.88
C VAL A 336 -11.47 -5.08 3.70
N PRO A 337 -11.52 -5.97 2.69
CA PRO A 337 -12.51 -5.86 1.63
C PRO A 337 -13.96 -5.90 2.12
N GLN A 338 -14.25 -6.54 3.27
CA GLN A 338 -15.59 -6.64 3.85
C GLN A 338 -15.95 -5.48 4.79
N MET A 339 -15.01 -4.56 5.08
CA MET A 339 -15.30 -3.37 5.89
C MET A 339 -16.32 -2.44 5.20
N PRO A 340 -17.14 -1.71 5.98
CA PRO A 340 -17.91 -0.59 5.46
C PRO A 340 -17.03 0.35 4.64
N ALA A 341 -17.51 0.74 3.46
CA ALA A 341 -16.67 1.45 2.50
C ALA A 341 -16.17 2.81 2.99
N VAL A 342 -16.93 3.46 3.87
CA VAL A 342 -16.51 4.68 4.56
C VAL A 342 -15.24 4.46 5.39
N LEU A 343 -15.09 3.30 6.03
CA LEU A 343 -13.88 2.95 6.79
C LEU A 343 -12.73 2.55 5.87
N ARG A 344 -13.03 1.93 4.71
CA ARG A 344 -12.03 1.71 3.66
C ARG A 344 -11.53 3.04 3.09
N LEU A 345 -12.40 4.03 2.89
CA LEU A 345 -11.98 5.39 2.49
C LEU A 345 -11.07 6.00 3.56
N TYR A 346 -11.46 5.88 4.83
CA TYR A 346 -10.71 6.41 5.96
C TYR A 346 -9.27 5.87 5.99
N GLU A 347 -9.11 4.56 5.79
CA GLU A 347 -7.81 3.90 5.63
C GLU A 347 -7.08 4.41 4.37
N HIS A 348 -7.78 4.51 3.25
CA HIS A 348 -7.20 4.89 1.97
C HIS A 348 -6.65 6.32 1.96
N CYS A 349 -7.32 7.25 2.66
CA CYS A 349 -6.82 8.62 2.85
C CYS A 349 -5.40 8.61 3.47
N ALA A 350 -5.16 7.75 4.48
CA ALA A 350 -3.83 7.61 5.07
C ALA A 350 -2.84 6.97 4.10
N SER A 351 -3.26 5.92 3.37
CA SER A 351 -2.43 5.25 2.37
C SER A 351 -1.94 6.20 1.29
N ILE A 352 -2.75 7.18 0.87
CA ILE A 352 -2.36 8.16 -0.15
C ILE A 352 -1.48 9.26 0.44
N ALA A 353 -1.79 9.71 1.65
CA ALA A 353 -1.03 10.79 2.29
C ALA A 353 0.44 10.41 2.50
N ALA A 354 0.72 9.16 2.88
CA ALA A 354 2.06 8.76 3.31
C ALA A 354 2.55 7.40 2.77
N GLY A 355 1.74 6.71 1.97
CA GLY A 355 2.03 5.36 1.49
C GLY A 355 1.59 4.28 2.49
N ARG A 356 1.03 3.18 1.98
CA ARG A 356 0.77 1.98 2.80
C ARG A 356 2.03 1.12 2.84
N PRO A 357 2.49 0.63 4.00
CA PRO A 357 3.59 -0.31 4.08
C PRO A 357 3.31 -1.59 3.25
N ALA A 358 4.34 -2.15 2.61
CA ALA A 358 4.19 -3.38 1.83
C ALA A 358 3.80 -4.58 2.70
N SER A 359 4.38 -4.67 3.91
CA SER A 359 4.07 -5.69 4.90
C SER A 359 3.28 -5.09 6.05
N TRP A 360 2.10 -5.66 6.30
CA TRP A 360 1.28 -5.41 7.48
C TRP A 360 0.25 -6.53 7.61
N THR A 361 -0.30 -6.67 8.81
CA THR A 361 -1.26 -7.72 9.14
C THR A 361 -2.60 -7.14 9.58
N ILE A 362 -2.57 -6.13 10.46
CA ILE A 362 -3.77 -5.48 10.99
C ILE A 362 -3.74 -3.99 10.68
N VAL A 363 -4.87 -3.47 10.19
CA VAL A 363 -5.12 -2.03 10.16
C VAL A 363 -5.90 -1.63 11.40
N LYS A 364 -5.44 -0.57 12.06
CA LYS A 364 -6.09 0.08 13.19
C LYS A 364 -6.62 1.44 12.75
N LEU A 365 -7.93 1.62 12.79
CA LEU A 365 -8.60 2.88 12.48
C LEU A 365 -9.00 3.55 13.78
N ARG A 366 -8.33 4.64 14.17
CA ARG A 366 -8.72 5.45 15.34
C ARG A 366 -9.71 6.52 14.92
N HIS A 367 -10.89 6.55 15.54
CA HIS A 367 -11.83 7.67 15.36
C HIS A 367 -11.39 8.85 16.22
N GLN A 368 -11.12 8.62 17.52
CA GLN A 368 -10.53 9.62 18.42
C GLN A 368 -9.06 9.87 18.13
N GLY A 369 -8.68 11.15 17.96
CA GLY A 369 -7.33 11.54 17.57
C GLY A 369 -6.94 11.15 16.14
N ARG A 370 -7.93 10.71 15.33
CA ARG A 370 -7.89 10.50 13.88
C ARG A 370 -6.59 10.01 13.30
N ALA A 371 -6.44 8.70 13.25
CA ALA A 371 -5.26 8.11 12.67
C ALA A 371 -5.54 6.73 12.12
N VAL A 372 -4.68 6.34 11.18
CA VAL A 372 -4.60 4.98 10.67
C VAL A 372 -3.26 4.41 11.13
N SER A 373 -3.24 3.16 11.55
CA SER A 373 -1.99 2.45 11.80
C SER A 373 -2.00 1.09 11.12
N TRP A 374 -0.91 0.74 10.46
CA TRP A 374 -0.65 -0.60 9.96
C TRP A 374 0.31 -1.30 10.92
N LEU A 375 -0.16 -2.41 11.48
CA LEU A 375 0.54 -3.22 12.47
C LEU A 375 1.01 -4.50 11.81
N ASP A 376 2.31 -4.76 11.88
CA ASP A 376 2.92 -5.92 11.25
C ASP A 376 3.13 -7.05 12.27
N TYR A 377 2.45 -8.16 12.02
CA TYR A 377 2.54 -9.41 12.78
C TYR A 377 2.91 -10.52 11.79
N PRO A 378 4.20 -10.73 11.49
CA PRO A 378 4.64 -11.67 10.44
C PRO A 378 4.19 -13.11 10.69
N GLU A 379 4.11 -13.50 11.97
CA GLU A 379 3.77 -14.85 12.42
C GLU A 379 2.28 -15.00 12.75
N PHE A 380 1.42 -14.13 12.19
CA PHE A 380 -0.01 -14.09 12.56
C PHE A 380 -0.72 -15.43 12.41
N ASP A 381 -0.40 -16.23 11.39
CA ASP A 381 -1.09 -17.49 11.16
C ASP A 381 -0.49 -18.66 11.96
N THR A 382 0.81 -18.62 12.23
CA THR A 382 1.58 -19.71 12.84
C THR A 382 1.68 -19.61 14.36
N ASP A 383 1.88 -18.41 14.91
CA ASP A 383 1.95 -18.18 16.36
C ASP A 383 0.53 -18.01 16.94
N PRO A 384 0.14 -18.70 18.03
CA PRO A 384 -1.11 -18.42 18.74
C PRO A 384 -1.26 -16.98 19.20
N HIS A 385 -0.17 -16.35 19.64
CA HIS A 385 -0.12 -14.97 20.13
C HIS A 385 1.02 -14.22 19.43
N PRO A 386 0.83 -13.83 18.16
CA PRO A 386 1.89 -13.28 17.35
C PRO A 386 2.38 -11.95 17.92
N LYS A 387 3.68 -11.74 17.78
CA LYS A 387 4.41 -10.59 18.31
C LYS A 387 4.38 -9.45 17.30
N LEU A 388 4.14 -8.24 17.79
CA LEU A 388 4.20 -7.05 16.94
C LEU A 388 5.65 -6.84 16.51
N SER A 389 5.90 -6.83 15.20
CA SER A 389 7.21 -6.53 14.63
C SER A 389 7.39 -5.03 14.44
N SER A 390 6.39 -4.37 13.85
CA SER A 390 6.41 -2.92 13.63
C SER A 390 5.02 -2.30 13.62
N SER A 391 4.97 -1.00 13.89
CA SER A 391 3.77 -0.17 13.79
C SER A 391 4.10 1.07 12.97
N TYR A 392 3.35 1.30 11.89
CA TYR A 392 3.40 2.53 11.12
C TYR A 392 2.08 3.28 11.24
N MET A 393 2.10 4.53 11.67
CA MET A 393 0.93 5.36 11.94
C MET A 393 0.98 6.63 11.09
N VAL A 394 -0.18 7.02 10.57
CA VAL A 394 -0.42 8.33 9.94
C VAL A 394 -1.52 9.04 10.70
N ASP A 395 -1.21 10.23 11.20
CA ASP A 395 -2.18 11.16 11.76
C ASP A 395 -2.90 11.87 10.60
N LEU A 396 -4.23 11.74 10.54
CA LEU A 396 -5.01 12.27 9.41
C LEU A 396 -5.30 13.78 9.51
N THR A 397 -4.95 14.42 10.63
CA THR A 397 -5.12 15.87 10.82
C THR A 397 -3.86 16.61 10.42
N THR A 398 -2.71 16.10 10.84
CA THR A 398 -1.39 16.72 10.64
C THR A 398 -0.60 16.10 9.50
N LEU A 399 -1.05 14.94 8.99
CA LEU A 399 -0.32 14.09 8.02
C LEU A 399 1.05 13.62 8.50
N LYS A 400 1.35 13.81 9.79
CA LYS A 400 2.60 13.32 10.39
C LYS A 400 2.56 11.81 10.47
N THR A 401 3.73 11.22 10.21
CA THR A 401 3.92 9.78 10.22
C THR A 401 4.78 9.37 11.41
N SER A 402 4.51 8.20 11.99
CA SER A 402 5.30 7.63 13.08
C SER A 402 5.53 6.15 12.82
N PHE A 403 6.79 5.74 12.89
CA PHE A 403 7.19 4.34 12.77
C PHE A 403 7.84 3.87 14.06
N LYS A 404 7.48 2.67 14.53
CA LYS A 404 8.10 2.01 15.67
C LYS A 404 8.40 0.56 15.33
N SER A 405 9.68 0.20 15.41
CA SER A 405 10.12 -1.21 15.35
C SER A 405 10.18 -1.80 16.77
N TYR A 406 9.79 -3.05 16.88
CA TYR A 406 9.80 -3.86 18.09
C TYR A 406 10.74 -5.07 17.97
N GLU A 407 11.42 -5.27 16.84
CA GLU A 407 12.31 -6.42 16.59
C GLU A 407 13.43 -6.56 17.65
N GLY A 408 13.96 -5.43 18.14
CA GLY A 408 14.97 -5.41 19.20
C GLY A 408 14.41 -5.40 20.63
N SER A 409 13.09 -5.44 20.81
CA SER A 409 12.46 -5.42 22.13
C SER A 409 12.43 -6.81 22.74
N LYS A 410 12.88 -6.95 23.99
CA LYS A 410 12.82 -8.22 24.74
C LYS A 410 11.39 -8.63 25.12
N ASN A 411 10.47 -7.67 25.18
CA ASN A 411 9.11 -7.88 25.68
C ASN A 411 8.10 -7.23 24.71
N ARG A 412 7.88 -7.85 23.55
CA ARG A 412 7.06 -7.25 22.49
C ARG A 412 5.58 -7.30 22.84
N PRO A 413 4.79 -6.32 22.35
CA PRO A 413 3.33 -6.41 22.41
C PRO A 413 2.82 -7.65 21.67
N LEU A 414 1.88 -8.35 22.28
CA LEU A 414 1.25 -9.55 21.71
C LEU A 414 -0.16 -9.25 21.21
N LEU A 415 -0.59 -10.07 20.25
CA LEU A 415 -1.96 -10.07 19.78
C LEU A 415 -2.74 -11.24 20.38
N HIS A 416 -3.86 -10.93 21.02
CA HIS A 416 -4.79 -11.90 21.59
C HIS A 416 -6.09 -11.97 20.82
N ARG A 417 -6.81 -13.09 20.96
CA ARG A 417 -8.18 -13.25 20.41
C ARG A 417 -8.23 -13.01 18.91
N LYS A 418 -7.31 -13.64 18.17
CA LYS A 418 -7.11 -13.39 16.72
C LYS A 418 -8.39 -13.50 15.87
N HIS A 419 -9.31 -14.38 16.27
CA HIS A 419 -10.58 -14.58 15.59
C HIS A 419 -11.45 -13.31 15.53
N GLU A 420 -11.27 -12.34 16.44
CA GLU A 420 -12.04 -11.08 16.43
C GLU A 420 -11.60 -10.11 15.30
N PHE A 421 -10.40 -10.28 14.74
CA PHE A 421 -9.91 -9.41 13.66
C PHE A 421 -10.25 -9.92 12.25
N LEU A 422 -10.70 -11.18 12.14
CA LEU A 422 -11.01 -11.85 10.88
C LEU A 422 -12.49 -11.70 10.52
N ALA A 423 -12.82 -12.06 9.28
CA ALA A 423 -14.20 -12.20 8.87
C ALA A 423 -14.84 -13.44 9.53
N PRO A 424 -16.16 -13.45 9.78
CA PRO A 424 -16.84 -14.61 10.37
C PRO A 424 -16.69 -15.92 9.57
N ASP A 425 -16.53 -15.80 8.25
CA ASP A 425 -16.37 -16.88 7.28
C ASP A 425 -14.91 -17.23 6.97
N ASP A 426 -13.94 -16.60 7.66
CA ASP A 426 -12.53 -16.91 7.47
C ASP A 426 -12.20 -18.36 7.92
N PRO A 427 -11.48 -19.16 7.09
CA PRO A 427 -11.17 -20.55 7.41
C PRO A 427 -10.45 -20.78 8.74
N ASP A 428 -9.65 -19.81 9.19
CA ASP A 428 -8.91 -19.92 10.45
C ASP A 428 -9.69 -19.40 11.66
N ALA A 429 -10.78 -18.65 11.47
CA ALA A 429 -11.53 -18.06 12.56
C ALA A 429 -12.04 -19.11 13.57
N PRO A 430 -12.57 -20.30 13.17
CA PRO A 430 -12.96 -21.35 14.10
C PRO A 430 -11.78 -21.90 14.92
N LYS A 431 -10.60 -22.04 14.31
CA LYS A 431 -9.35 -22.50 14.98
C LYS A 431 -8.95 -21.53 16.09
N TYR A 432 -8.86 -20.24 15.78
CA TYR A 432 -8.48 -19.21 16.74
C TYR A 432 -9.55 -18.98 17.82
N ARG A 433 -10.83 -19.11 17.48
CA ARG A 433 -11.94 -19.00 18.44
C ARG A 433 -11.85 -20.11 19.49
N ARG A 434 -11.66 -21.37 19.08
CA ARG A 434 -11.50 -22.51 20.01
C ARG A 434 -10.37 -22.29 21.02
N LEU A 435 -9.23 -21.79 20.55
CA LEU A 435 -8.11 -21.45 21.41
C LEU A 435 -8.49 -20.38 22.43
N THR A 436 -9.09 -19.26 22.00
CA THR A 436 -9.53 -18.21 22.93
C THR A 436 -10.51 -18.72 23.97
N TRP A 437 -11.48 -19.57 23.60
CA TRP A 437 -12.39 -20.16 24.58
C TRP A 437 -11.68 -21.05 25.61
N ALA A 438 -10.65 -21.80 25.20
CA ALA A 438 -9.85 -22.59 26.13
C ALA A 438 -9.08 -21.70 27.11
N GLU A 439 -8.50 -20.61 26.62
CA GLU A 439 -7.77 -19.61 27.42
C GLU A 439 -8.67 -18.87 28.41
N MET A 440 -9.86 -18.46 27.98
CA MET A 440 -10.87 -17.83 28.84
C MET A 440 -11.29 -18.76 29.97
N ARG A 441 -11.60 -20.02 29.66
CA ARG A 441 -11.94 -21.03 30.69
C ARG A 441 -10.79 -21.33 31.64
N ALA A 442 -9.55 -21.19 31.19
CA ALA A 442 -8.37 -21.34 32.02
C ALA A 442 -8.05 -20.10 32.88
N GLY A 443 -8.80 -19.01 32.75
CA GLY A 443 -8.63 -17.80 33.56
C GLY A 443 -7.58 -16.82 33.04
N LEU A 444 -6.98 -17.04 31.86
CA LEU A 444 -5.87 -16.22 31.33
C LEU A 444 -6.25 -14.77 31.00
N TYR A 445 -7.54 -14.45 30.93
CA TYR A 445 -8.04 -13.10 30.66
C TYR A 445 -8.54 -12.36 31.90
N GLN A 446 -8.33 -12.90 33.12
CA GLN A 446 -8.74 -12.23 34.37
C GLN A 446 -7.96 -10.94 34.63
N ASN A 447 -6.70 -10.88 34.19
CA ASN A 447 -5.81 -9.72 34.34
C ASN A 447 -5.42 -9.11 32.98
N PRO A 448 -6.38 -8.49 32.24
CA PRO A 448 -6.14 -8.07 30.85
C PRO A 448 -5.06 -7.00 30.68
N HIS A 449 -4.72 -6.27 31.76
CA HIS A 449 -3.66 -5.27 31.76
C HIS A 449 -2.24 -5.87 31.82
N LEU A 450 -2.10 -7.13 32.25
CA LEU A 450 -0.80 -7.82 32.34
C LEU A 450 -0.43 -8.57 31.08
N ILE A 451 -1.42 -9.03 30.31
CA ILE A 451 -1.20 -9.96 29.19
C ILE A 451 -0.74 -9.28 27.90
N GLY A 452 -0.63 -7.96 27.86
CA GLY A 452 -0.36 -7.22 26.62
C GLY A 452 1.00 -7.48 25.97
N THR A 453 1.92 -8.14 26.67
CA THR A 453 3.31 -8.35 26.22
C THR A 453 3.76 -9.80 26.42
N GLU A 454 4.89 -10.17 25.78
CA GLU A 454 5.47 -11.52 25.86
C GLU A 454 5.66 -12.02 27.30
N GLU A 455 6.38 -11.26 28.13
CA GLU A 455 6.68 -11.65 29.51
C GLU A 455 5.41 -11.72 30.37
N GLY A 456 4.49 -10.77 30.16
CA GLY A 456 3.23 -10.71 30.91
C GLY A 456 2.28 -11.86 30.57
N TRP A 457 2.21 -12.26 29.30
CA TRP A 457 1.47 -13.44 28.87
C TRP A 457 2.08 -14.73 29.41
N GLU A 458 3.40 -14.87 29.33
CA GLU A 458 4.10 -16.03 29.88
C GLU A 458 3.90 -16.16 31.39
N ALA A 459 3.93 -15.04 32.14
CA ALA A 459 3.64 -15.03 33.57
C ALA A 459 2.22 -15.53 33.88
N GLU A 460 1.22 -15.08 33.11
CA GLU A 460 -0.17 -15.50 33.27
C GLU A 460 -0.39 -16.98 32.91
N LEU A 461 0.32 -17.48 31.90
CA LEU A 461 0.34 -18.92 31.58
C LEU A 461 0.85 -19.76 32.77
N ARG A 462 1.95 -19.36 33.42
CA ARG A 462 2.44 -20.10 34.62
C ARG A 462 1.46 -19.98 35.78
N ARG A 463 0.89 -18.79 36.02
CA ARG A 463 -0.09 -18.57 37.08
C ARG A 463 -1.27 -19.53 36.97
N CYS A 464 -1.71 -19.81 35.74
CA CYS A 464 -2.82 -20.72 35.47
C CYS A 464 -2.41 -22.18 35.26
N GLY A 465 -1.11 -22.52 35.42
CA GLY A 465 -0.59 -23.87 35.20
C GLY A 465 -0.76 -24.36 33.76
N ARG A 466 -0.63 -23.47 32.77
CA ARG A 466 -0.85 -23.75 31.35
C ARG A 466 0.39 -23.51 30.51
N GLU A 467 0.39 -24.13 29.33
CA GLU A 467 1.35 -23.87 28.25
C GLU A 467 0.68 -24.04 26.88
N LEU A 468 1.32 -23.52 25.84
CA LEU A 468 0.81 -23.56 24.47
C LEU A 468 1.62 -24.53 23.61
N HIS A 469 0.95 -25.45 22.93
CA HIS A 469 1.52 -26.28 21.86
C HIS A 469 0.81 -25.93 20.54
N GLY A 470 1.41 -25.02 19.77
CA GLY A 470 0.73 -24.37 18.64
C GLY A 470 -0.55 -23.67 19.10
N HIS A 471 -1.66 -23.85 18.38
CA HIS A 471 -2.98 -23.31 18.78
C HIS A 471 -3.75 -24.21 19.77
N ARG A 472 -3.06 -24.92 20.66
CA ARG A 472 -3.67 -25.74 21.73
C ARG A 472 -3.13 -25.34 23.09
N LEU A 473 -4.03 -25.09 24.03
CA LEU A 473 -3.71 -24.84 25.43
C LEU A 473 -3.72 -26.17 26.20
N VAL A 474 -2.58 -26.53 26.80
CA VAL A 474 -2.43 -27.76 27.60
C VAL A 474 -2.07 -27.42 29.05
N ARG A 475 -2.20 -28.40 29.95
CA ARG A 475 -1.69 -28.25 31.32
C ARG A 475 -0.16 -28.34 31.26
N ARG A 476 0.52 -27.42 31.94
CA ARG A 476 1.97 -27.49 32.10
C ARG A 476 2.30 -28.75 32.90
N LYS A 477 3.27 -29.53 32.45
CA LYS A 477 3.77 -30.66 33.24
C LYS A 477 4.57 -30.12 34.42
N ASP A 478 4.27 -30.58 35.62
CA ASP A 478 5.11 -30.29 36.78
C ASP A 478 6.49 -30.92 36.52
N THR A 479 7.49 -30.09 36.21
CA THR A 479 8.87 -30.51 36.38
C THR A 479 9.12 -30.59 37.88
N ALA A 480 8.99 -31.79 38.44
CA ALA A 480 9.55 -32.11 39.73
C ALA A 480 11.02 -31.65 39.72
N GLN A 481 11.39 -30.77 40.66
CA GLN A 481 12.79 -30.42 40.86
C GLN A 481 13.57 -31.71 41.17
N PRO A 482 14.70 -31.99 40.48
CA PRO A 482 15.57 -33.06 40.94
C PRO A 482 16.06 -32.70 42.34
N SER A 483 15.93 -33.68 43.23
CA SER A 483 16.20 -33.61 44.67
C SER A 483 17.65 -33.27 44.99
#